data_AF-A0A7C7H061-F1
#
_entry.id   AF-A0A7C7H061-F1
#
_cell.length_a   1.000
_cell.length_b   1.000
_cell.length_c   1.000
_cell.angle_alpha   90.00
_cell.angle_beta   90.00
_cell.angle_gamma   90.00
#
_symmetry.space_group_name_H-M   'P 1'
#
loop_
_entity.id
_entity.type
_entity.pdbx_description
1 polymer ?
#
loop_
_entity_poly.entity_id
_entity_poly.type
_entity_poly.pdbx_seq_one_letter_code
_entity_poly.pdbx_strand_id
1 'polypeptide(L)'
;DEGVRALSPMMPAVSSNLDSVGVPQAVAGPYVRGDIGTVRKHLEAVSSYAPEYLALYIELALVGLPFAVEKGALAPERSQEIKELLESYRSTDSI
;
A
#
# COMPACT_ATOMS: atom_id res chain seq x y z
N ASP A 1 10.49 -20.50 1.30
CA ASP A 1 9.37 -21.41 1.61
C ASP A 1 8.20 -20.76 2.33
N GLU A 2 8.40 -20.11 3.49
CA GLU A 2 7.30 -19.50 4.25
C GLU A 2 6.64 -18.32 3.54
N GLY A 3 7.43 -17.41 2.95
CA GLY A 3 6.90 -16.29 2.16
C GLY A 3 6.08 -16.74 0.95
N VAL A 4 6.50 -17.78 0.24
CA VAL A 4 5.73 -18.34 -0.88
C VAL A 4 4.41 -18.94 -0.39
N ARG A 5 4.41 -19.67 0.72
CA ARG A 5 3.17 -20.20 1.32
C ARG A 5 2.21 -19.10 1.76
N ALA A 6 2.73 -17.95 2.23
CA ALA A 6 1.91 -16.82 2.62
C ALA A 6 1.37 -16.02 1.41
N LEU A 7 2.20 -15.77 0.39
CA LEU A 7 1.87 -14.88 -0.72
C LEU A 7 1.15 -15.59 -1.88
N SER A 8 1.45 -16.87 -2.14
CA SER A 8 0.85 -17.63 -3.24
C SER A 8 -0.69 -17.64 -3.22
N PRO A 9 -1.39 -17.83 -2.08
CA PRO A 9 -2.85 -17.78 -2.06
C PRO A 9 -3.42 -16.36 -2.21
N MET A 10 -2.61 -15.30 -2.06
CA MET A 10 -3.09 -13.92 -2.22
C MET A 10 -3.41 -13.60 -3.68
N MET A 11 -2.66 -14.13 -4.64
CA MET A 11 -2.89 -13.88 -6.06
C MET A 11 -4.29 -14.30 -6.54
N PRO A 12 -4.75 -15.55 -6.31
CA PRO A 12 -6.11 -15.93 -6.68
C PRO A 12 -7.17 -15.18 -5.85
N ALA A 13 -6.89 -14.82 -4.60
CA ALA A 13 -7.80 -14.01 -3.79
C ALA A 13 -8.00 -12.60 -4.37
N VAL A 14 -6.94 -11.96 -4.87
CA VAL A 14 -7.02 -10.67 -5.56
C VAL A 14 -7.90 -10.78 -6.81
N SER A 15 -7.69 -11.81 -7.65
CA SER A 15 -8.51 -12.06 -8.84
C SER A 15 -9.98 -12.26 -8.47
N SER A 16 -10.26 -13.13 -7.49
CA SER A 16 -11.62 -13.42 -7.05
C SER A 16 -12.34 -12.18 -6.50
N ASN A 17 -11.64 -11.32 -5.76
CA ASN A 17 -12.21 -10.07 -5.25
C ASN A 17 -12.53 -9.11 -6.40
N LEU A 18 -11.64 -9.02 -7.38
CA LEU A 18 -11.87 -8.18 -8.56
C LEU A 18 -13.13 -8.62 -9.31
N ASP A 19 -13.29 -9.92 -9.56
CA ASP A 19 -14.47 -10.47 -10.25
C ASP A 19 -15.77 -10.27 -9.47
N SER A 20 -15.71 -10.33 -8.13
CA SER A 20 -16.90 -10.31 -7.29
C SER A 20 -17.45 -8.91 -7.02
N VAL A 21 -16.57 -7.92 -6.78
CA VAL A 21 -16.97 -6.58 -6.32
C VAL A 21 -16.41 -5.44 -7.15
N GLY A 22 -15.50 -5.71 -8.10
CA GLY A 22 -14.88 -4.69 -8.95
C GLY A 22 -14.02 -3.67 -8.18
N VAL A 23 -13.56 -2.65 -8.89
CA VAL A 23 -12.83 -1.50 -8.32
C VAL A 23 -13.83 -0.38 -8.01
N PRO A 24 -13.73 0.34 -6.87
CA PRO A 24 -12.63 0.29 -5.89
C PRO A 24 -12.75 -0.80 -4.80
N GLN A 25 -13.81 -1.61 -4.82
CA GLN A 25 -14.22 -2.39 -3.65
C GLN A 25 -13.25 -3.54 -3.35
N ALA A 26 -12.65 -4.10 -4.40
CA ALA A 26 -11.65 -5.16 -4.34
C ALA A 26 -10.30 -4.71 -3.77
N VAL A 27 -10.00 -3.40 -3.76
CA VAL A 27 -8.70 -2.90 -3.29
C VAL A 27 -8.57 -3.10 -1.79
N ALA A 28 -7.50 -3.75 -1.33
CA ALA A 28 -7.25 -4.04 0.07
C ALA A 28 -5.81 -3.68 0.46
N GLY A 29 -5.51 -3.77 1.76
CA GLY A 29 -4.16 -3.54 2.27
C GLY A 29 -4.13 -2.51 3.40
N PRO A 30 -2.94 -2.21 3.93
CA PRO A 30 -2.78 -1.31 5.07
C PRO A 30 -3.18 0.14 4.76
N TYR A 31 -2.97 0.59 3.52
CA TYR A 31 -3.38 1.94 3.08
C TYR A 31 -4.90 2.10 3.17
N VAL A 32 -5.61 1.08 2.68
CA VAL A 32 -7.07 1.06 2.64
C VAL A 32 -7.69 1.10 4.02
N ARG A 33 -7.05 0.44 5.01
CA ARG A 33 -7.52 0.41 6.39
C ARG A 33 -7.06 1.61 7.22
N GLY A 34 -6.20 2.48 6.67
CA GLY A 34 -5.64 3.61 7.41
C GLY A 34 -4.57 3.22 8.44
N ASP A 35 -3.97 2.04 8.29
CA ASP A 35 -2.96 1.46 9.19
C ASP A 35 -1.58 2.15 8.99
N ILE A 36 -1.47 3.44 9.31
CA ILE A 36 -0.26 4.25 9.07
C ILE A 36 1.00 3.64 9.71
N GLY A 37 0.85 3.00 10.87
CA GLY A 37 1.96 2.33 11.56
C GLY A 37 2.51 1.14 10.78
N THR A 38 1.64 0.40 10.09
CA THR A 38 2.05 -0.69 9.19
C THR A 38 2.71 -0.13 7.93
N VAL A 39 2.17 0.96 7.36
CA VAL A 39 2.76 1.65 6.21
C VAL A 39 4.19 2.12 6.52
N ARG A 40 4.40 2.71 7.70
CA ARG A 40 5.73 3.13 8.17
C ARG A 40 6.70 1.94 8.26
N LYS A 41 6.28 0.84 8.90
CA LYS A 41 7.12 -0.38 9.02
C LYS A 41 7.51 -0.95 7.66
N HIS A 42 6.59 -0.92 6.70
CA HIS A 42 6.91 -1.35 5.34
C HIS A 42 7.93 -0.42 4.67
N LEU A 43 7.77 0.91 4.79
CA LEU A 43 8.73 1.87 4.25
C LEU A 43 10.12 1.69 4.86
N GLU A 44 10.21 1.51 6.18
CA GLU A 44 11.45 1.22 6.89
C GLU A 44 12.10 -0.09 6.39
N ALA A 45 11.30 -1.15 6.21
CA ALA A 45 11.78 -2.43 5.72
C ALA A 45 12.27 -2.35 4.26
N VAL A 46 11.50 -1.75 3.36
CA VAL A 46 11.89 -1.60 1.96
C VAL A 46 13.14 -0.72 1.84
N SER A 47 13.18 0.41 2.54
CA SER A 47 14.37 1.30 2.56
C SER A 47 15.63 0.59 3.08
N SER A 48 15.49 -0.32 4.05
CA SER A 48 16.64 -1.02 4.65
C SER A 48 17.10 -2.24 3.85
N TYR A 49 16.16 -3.03 3.30
CA TYR A 49 16.45 -4.34 2.73
C TYR A 49 16.41 -4.38 1.20
N ALA A 50 15.69 -3.47 0.56
CA ALA A 50 15.56 -3.42 -0.89
C ALA A 50 15.29 -1.97 -1.37
N PRO A 51 16.22 -1.03 -1.11
CA PRO A 51 16.04 0.39 -1.41
C PRO A 51 15.71 0.65 -2.89
N GLU A 52 16.17 -0.20 -3.80
CA GLU A 52 15.85 -0.14 -5.24
C GLU A 52 14.34 -0.24 -5.55
N TYR A 53 13.54 -0.78 -4.63
CA TYR A 53 12.08 -0.88 -4.77
C TYR A 53 11.32 0.19 -3.98
N LEU A 54 12.00 1.09 -3.27
CA LEU A 54 11.35 2.10 -2.44
C LEU A 54 10.45 3.01 -3.28
N ALA A 55 10.98 3.53 -4.40
CA ALA A 55 10.21 4.35 -5.33
C ALA A 55 8.97 3.61 -5.86
N LEU A 56 9.11 2.34 -6.26
CA LEU A 56 7.99 1.53 -6.74
C LEU A 56 6.92 1.33 -5.66
N TYR A 57 7.32 1.01 -4.43
CA TYR A 57 6.40 0.84 -3.31
C TYR A 57 5.59 2.11 -3.05
N ILE A 58 6.27 3.27 -3.04
CA ILE A 58 5.64 4.58 -2.84
C ILE A 58 4.62 4.87 -3.95
N GLU A 59 4.99 4.68 -5.22
CA GLU A 59 4.07 4.93 -6.34
C GLU A 59 2.84 4.03 -6.29
N LEU A 60 3.01 2.74 -6.00
CA LEU A 60 1.89 1.81 -5.86
C LEU A 60 0.95 2.21 -4.72
N ALA A 61 1.50 2.67 -3.59
CA ALA A 61 0.70 3.15 -2.47
C ALA A 61 -0.09 4.43 -2.82
N LEU A 62 0.55 5.39 -3.50
CA LEU A 62 -0.10 6.63 -3.94
C LEU A 62 -1.20 6.40 -4.97
N VAL A 63 -1.02 5.44 -5.88
CA VAL A 63 -2.07 5.04 -6.84
C VAL A 63 -3.23 4.33 -6.14
N GLY A 64 -2.96 3.55 -5.09
CA GLY A 64 -3.99 2.82 -4.34
C GLY A 64 -4.81 3.67 -3.38
N LEU A 65 -4.24 4.77 -2.86
CA LEU A 65 -4.85 5.58 -1.80
C LEU A 65 -6.18 6.25 -2.19
N PRO A 66 -6.36 6.80 -3.41
CA PRO A 66 -7.63 7.35 -3.86
C PRO A 66 -8.78 6.32 -3.81
N PHE A 67 -8.52 5.05 -4.14
CA PHE A 67 -9.54 4.00 -4.08
C PHE A 67 -10.05 3.74 -2.65
N ALA A 68 -9.20 3.95 -1.65
CA ALA A 68 -9.60 3.82 -0.24
C ALA A 68 -10.60 4.91 0.18
N VAL A 69 -10.40 6.12 -0.31
CA VAL A 69 -11.31 7.27 -0.09
C VAL A 69 -12.58 7.08 -0.91
N GLU A 70 -12.47 6.71 -2.18
CA GLU A 70 -13.61 6.50 -3.09
C GLU A 70 -14.59 5.46 -2.55
N LYS A 71 -14.08 4.37 -1.95
CA LYS A 71 -14.93 3.34 -1.34
C LYS A 71 -15.38 3.64 0.09
N GLY A 72 -15.05 4.83 0.63
CA GLY A 72 -15.43 5.25 1.97
C GLY A 72 -14.73 4.50 3.12
N ALA A 73 -13.66 3.75 2.83
CA ALA A 73 -12.90 3.01 3.85
C ALA A 73 -11.88 3.88 4.59
N LEU A 74 -11.53 5.05 4.03
CA LEU A 74 -10.53 5.95 4.57
C LEU A 74 -11.03 7.40 4.52
N ALA A 75 -10.94 8.10 5.64
CA ALA A 75 -11.23 9.53 5.69
C ALA A 75 -10.19 10.31 4.86
N PRO A 76 -10.60 11.38 4.14
CA PRO A 76 -9.68 12.20 3.33
C PRO A 76 -8.48 12.74 4.13
N GLU A 77 -8.68 13.10 5.39
CA GLU A 77 -7.63 13.61 6.28
C GLU A 77 -6.59 12.53 6.56
N ARG A 78 -7.05 11.30 6.84
CA ARG A 78 -6.16 10.16 7.08
C ARG A 78 -5.43 9.72 5.81
N SER A 79 -6.09 9.84 4.66
CA SER A 79 -5.45 9.68 3.35
C SER A 79 -4.32 10.70 3.18
N GLN A 80 -4.55 11.96 3.52
CA GLN A 80 -3.53 13.00 3.42
C GLN A 80 -2.34 12.73 4.34
N GLU A 81 -2.56 12.30 5.59
CA GLU A 81 -1.46 11.89 6.51
C GLU A 81 -0.61 10.75 5.94
N ILE A 82 -1.24 9.74 5.33
CA ILE A 82 -0.52 8.61 4.71
C ILE A 82 0.27 9.09 3.49
N LYS A 83 -0.30 9.99 2.69
CA LYS A 83 0.38 10.59 1.53
C LYS A 83 1.63 11.36 1.97
N GLU A 84 1.53 12.18 3.00
CA GLU A 84 2.67 12.94 3.55
C GLU A 84 3.77 12.02 4.07
N LEU A 85 3.40 10.91 4.74
CA LEU A 85 4.36 9.88 5.14
C LEU A 85 5.07 9.28 3.92
N LEU A 86 4.35 8.89 2.88
CA LEU A 86 4.93 8.33 1.65
C LEU A 86 5.88 9.32 0.97
N GLU A 87 5.48 10.58 0.85
CA GLU A 87 6.31 11.63 0.23
C GLU A 87 7.58 11.92 1.04
N SER A 88 7.55 11.80 2.37
CA SER A 88 8.73 12.00 3.21
C SER A 88 9.87 11.00 2.92
N TYR A 89 9.55 9.81 2.40
CA TYR A 89 10.54 8.79 2.00
C TYR A 89 11.05 8.95 0.56
N ARG A 90 10.43 9.80 -0.29
CA ARG A 90 10.98 10.11 -1.63
C ARG A 90 12.26 10.95 -1.54
N SER A 91 12.36 11.83 -0.55
CA SER A 91 13.44 12.80 -0.42
C SER A 91 14.74 12.20 0.12
N THR A 92 14.75 10.92 0.49
CA THR A 92 15.92 10.24 1.08
C THR A 92 16.88 9.69 0.01
N ASP A 93 16.48 9.67 -1.27
CA ASP A 93 17.30 9.19 -2.40
C ASP A 93 18.29 10.25 -2.96
N SER A 94 18.49 11.37 -2.25
CA SER A 94 19.38 12.47 -2.67
C SER A 94 20.57 12.66 -1.73
N ILE A 95 21.37 11.60 -1.48
CA ILE A 95 22.77 11.71 -1.03
C ILE A 95 23.60 10.61 -1.67
#